data_AF-A0A9E3D333-F1
#
_entry.id   AF-A0A9E3D333-F1
#
_cell.length_a   1.000
_cell.length_b   1.000
_cell.length_c   1.000
_cell.angle_alpha   90.00
_cell.angle_beta   90.00
_cell.angle_gamma   90.00
#
_symmetry.space_group_name_H-M   'P 1'
#
loop_
_entity.id
_entity.type
_entity.pdbx_description
1 polymer ?
#
loop_
_entity_poly.entity_id
_entity_poly.type
_entity_poly.pdbx_seq_one_letter_code
_entity_poly.pdbx_strand_id
1 'polypeptide(L)' 'NRLFFAGEATSPNFFSTAHGAYLSGLTAAEAALASLASKL' A
#
# COMPACT_ATOMS: atom_id res chain seq x y z
N ASN A 1 6.67 -12.04 3.84
CA ASN A 1 5.78 -10.86 3.75
C ASN A 1 4.36 -11.30 3.48
N ARG A 2 3.44 -11.07 4.41
CA ARG A 2 2.00 -11.43 4.29
C ARG A 2 1.06 -10.40 4.95
N LEU A 3 1.61 -9.32 5.53
CA LEU A 3 0.87 -8.22 6.13
C LEU A 3 1.41 -6.93 5.52
N PHE A 4 0.51 -6.11 4.98
CA PHE A 4 0.82 -4.85 4.31
C PHE A 4 -0.11 -3.78 4.88
N PHE A 5 0.40 -2.55 5.02
CA PHE A 5 -0.35 -1.42 5.54
C PHE A 5 -0.62 -0.40 4.42
N ALA A 6 -1.80 0.21 4.46
CA ALA A 6 -2.25 1.24 3.55
C ALA A 6 -3.16 2.23 4.28
N GLY A 7 -3.64 3.25 3.57
CA GLY A 7 -4.51 4.29 4.10
C GLY A 7 -3.78 5.61 4.31
N GLU A 8 -4.53 6.66 4.65
CA GLU A 8 -4.01 8.03 4.73
C GLU A 8 -2.86 8.19 5.72
N ALA A 9 -2.90 7.48 6.85
CA ALA A 9 -1.88 7.50 7.88
C ALA A 9 -0.55 6.82 7.45
N THR A 10 -0.53 6.20 6.27
CA THR A 10 0.66 5.54 5.70
C THR A 10 1.25 6.32 4.53
N SER A 11 0.59 7.41 4.09
CA SER A 11 1.11 8.25 3.02
C SER A 11 2.28 9.10 3.53
N PRO A 12 3.46 9.08 2.87
CA PRO A 12 4.62 9.84 3.34
C PRO A 12 4.43 11.36 3.19
N ASN A 13 3.62 11.78 2.21
CA ASN A 13 3.49 13.19 1.83
C ASN A 13 2.07 13.74 1.98
N PHE A 14 1.04 12.88 2.07
CA PHE A 14 -0.36 13.28 1.98
C PHE A 14 -1.20 12.73 3.14
N PHE A 15 -0.75 12.98 4.37
CA PHE A 15 -1.44 12.59 5.61
C PHE A 15 -2.86 13.18 5.68
N SER A 16 -3.79 12.40 6.21
CA SER A 16 -5.19 12.81 6.43
C SER A 16 -5.93 13.29 5.18
N THR A 17 -5.57 12.76 4.00
CA THR A 17 -6.25 13.07 2.73
C THR A 17 -6.75 11.83 2.02
N ALA A 18 -7.85 11.99 1.28
CA ALA A 18 -8.42 10.91 0.47
C ALA A 18 -7.46 10.44 -0.65
N HIS A 19 -6.77 11.36 -1.33
CA HIS A 19 -5.82 10.98 -2.38
C HIS A 19 -4.57 10.30 -1.80
N GLY A 20 -4.13 10.69 -0.60
CA GLY A 20 -3.07 10.00 0.13
C GLY A 20 -3.42 8.55 0.46
N ALA A 21 -4.66 8.30 0.92
CA ALA A 21 -5.17 6.95 1.15
C ALA A 21 -5.27 6.11 -0.14
N TYR A 22 -5.73 6.72 -1.23
CA TYR A 22 -5.83 6.06 -2.53
C TYR A 22 -4.45 5.62 -3.04
N LEU A 23 -3.48 6.55 -3.06
CA LEU A 23 -2.13 6.27 -3.56
C LEU A 23 -1.40 5.24 -2.70
N SER A 24 -1.49 5.33 -1.37
CA SER A 24 -0.86 4.33 -0.49
C SER A 24 -1.50 2.94 -0.64
N GLY A 25 -2.81 2.88 -0.90
CA GLY A 25 -3.52 1.64 -1.23
C GLY A 25 -2.99 0.96 -2.49
N LEU A 26 -2.74 1.74 -3.56
CA LEU A 26 -2.21 1.21 -4.81
C LEU A 26 -0.82 0.59 -4.60
N THR A 27 0.08 1.29 -3.90
CA THR A 27 1.41 0.78 -3.55
C THR A 27 1.36 -0.49 -2.71
N ALA A 28 0.49 -0.54 -1.70
CA ALA A 28 0.36 -1.72 -0.83
C ALA A 28 -0.17 -2.94 -1.59
N ALA A 29 -1.11 -2.73 -2.52
CA ALA A 29 -1.65 -3.78 -3.37
C ALA A 29 -0.58 -4.36 -4.32
N GLU A 30 0.22 -3.51 -4.96
CA GLU A 30 1.34 -3.94 -5.80
C GLU A 30 2.36 -4.77 -5.00
N ALA A 31 2.71 -4.33 -3.80
CA ALA A 31 3.61 -5.07 -2.92
C ALA A 31 3.04 -6.44 -2.50
N ALA A 32 1.74 -6.50 -2.23
CA ALA A 32 1.06 -7.75 -1.90
C ALA A 32 1.09 -8.73 -3.09
N LEU A 33 0.76 -8.27 -4.29
CA LEU A 33 0.81 -9.06 -5.53
C LEU A 33 2.21 -9.59 -5.81
N ALA A 34 3.24 -8.74 -5.71
CA ALA A 34 4.63 -9.14 -5.90
C ALA A 34 5.05 -10.24 -4.91
N SER A 35 4.56 -10.19 -3.67
CA SER A 35 4.86 -11.20 -2.65
C SER A 35 4.21 -12.57 -2.89
N LEU A 36 3.17 -12.62 -3.74
CA LEU A 36 2.55 -13.86 -4.20
C LEU A 36 3.31 -14.43 -5.40
N ALA A 37 3.77 -13.57 -6.31
CA ALA A 37 4.56 -13.97 -7.47
C ALA A 37 5.91 -14.59 -7.07
N SER A 38 6.55 -14.12 -6.00
CA SER A 38 7.84 -14.64 -5.51
C SER A 38 7.75 -16.03 -4.84
N LYS A 39 6.61 -16.73 -4.93
CA LYS A 39 6.37 -18.06 -4.32
C LYS A 39 6.12 -19.18 -5.33
N LEU A 40 6.12 -18.85 -6.62
CA LEU A 40 6.16 -19.80 -7.72
C LEU A 40 7.60 -19.90 -8.23
#